data_AF-A0A6C0ADC6-F1
#
_entry.id   AF-A0A6C0ADC6-F1
#
_cell.length_a   1.000
_cell.length_b   1.000
_cell.length_c   1.000
_cell.angle_alpha   90.00
_cell.angle_beta   90.00
_cell.angle_gamma   90.00
#
_symmetry.space_group_name_H-M   'P 1'
#
loop_
_entity.id
_entity.type
_entity.pdbx_description
1 polymer ?
#
loop_
_entity_poly.entity_id
_entity_poly.type
_entity_poly.pdbx_seq_one_letter_code
_entity_poly.pdbx_strand_id
1 'polypeptide(L)'
;MVFQPKNKNELKKAVELWCNNEEYAFTKYGNISQWDTSKVTDMNYMFYGSKFNGDISNWDTCKVTDMRSMFSKSKFNGDISNWDTCKVTDMRSMFSKSKFDGDISIWDTSNVTNMNHMFYNSKFNGDISKWDTSSVTDMSHMFYNSKFNGDISKWDTSNVTDMSWMFSKSKFDGDISKWNTSKVTNMIGIFKDSKFNRDISKWDTSKVKYMSDMFYESNFNGDISKWDTSNVTNMSYMFSKSKFNGDISKWDTSNVTNMNGMFSKSKFDGDISKWDTSKVKCMSHMFCYSRFNGVISKWNTSKVTNMSDMFSNSQFNGDISKWDTSNVTNMSWMFFGSKFNGDISRWNTANVTNMLGMFYSGKFNGDINKWNIFNVTNMSHMFYCSRFNGDISKWNTSKATNMSWIFHKSIFNGDISKWDTSSVTNMSYMFSQSQFNRDISEWNTSNVTDMSKMFSNSQFNGDISKWNFSSLKHNINDIGIKIVKKCTTIKVDKKDIECCVLLQPIENEFIKCSTCNNCFDISIKESWIDNKNSCPMCTVEWKNNKVYLMK
;
A
#
# COMPACT_ATOMS: atom_id res chain seq x y z
N MET A 1 15.84 -5.04 -60.55
CA MET A 1 15.98 -3.75 -59.85
C MET A 1 16.12 -4.07 -58.38
N VAL A 2 17.08 -3.44 -57.68
CA VAL A 2 17.19 -3.52 -56.22
C VAL A 2 16.04 -2.73 -55.61
N PHE A 3 15.32 -3.30 -54.66
CA PHE A 3 14.28 -2.56 -53.93
C PHE A 3 14.93 -1.45 -53.09
N GLN A 4 14.50 -0.21 -53.32
CA GLN A 4 15.00 0.99 -52.65
C GLN A 4 13.81 1.76 -52.05
N PRO A 5 13.44 1.53 -50.78
CA PRO A 5 12.33 2.24 -50.15
C PRO A 5 12.58 3.74 -50.08
N LYS A 6 11.57 4.55 -50.42
CA LYS A 6 11.67 6.02 -50.42
C LYS A 6 11.61 6.61 -49.01
N ASN A 7 11.06 5.87 -48.05
CA ASN A 7 10.88 6.29 -46.67
C ASN A 7 10.63 5.08 -45.76
N LYS A 8 10.60 5.36 -44.45
CA LYS A 8 10.28 4.40 -43.40
C LYS A 8 9.02 3.57 -43.67
N ASN A 9 7.92 4.18 -44.12
CA ASN A 9 6.66 3.46 -44.28
C ASN A 9 6.74 2.40 -45.38
N GLU A 10 7.47 2.69 -46.45
CA GLU A 10 7.71 1.73 -47.52
C GLU A 10 8.61 0.58 -47.06
N LEU A 11 9.72 0.88 -46.35
CA LEU A 11 10.59 -0.14 -45.76
C LEU A 11 9.82 -1.01 -44.76
N LYS A 12 9.05 -0.40 -43.86
CA LYS A 12 8.29 -1.12 -42.82
C LYS A 12 7.28 -2.08 -43.42
N LYS A 13 6.55 -1.69 -44.47
CA LYS A 13 5.65 -2.58 -45.20
C LYS A 13 6.37 -3.78 -45.81
N ALA A 14 7.56 -3.55 -46.39
CA ALA A 14 8.37 -4.62 -46.95
C ALA A 14 8.91 -5.57 -45.86
N VAL A 15 9.39 -5.03 -44.74
CA VAL A 15 9.84 -5.82 -43.57
C VAL A 15 8.70 -6.62 -42.94
N GLU A 16 7.52 -6.02 -42.75
CA GLU A 16 6.34 -6.72 -42.23
C GLU A 16 5.92 -7.86 -43.15
N LEU A 17 5.94 -7.63 -44.48
CA LEU A 17 5.66 -8.68 -45.45
C LEU A 17 6.70 -9.79 -45.37
N TRP A 18 7.99 -9.46 -45.30
CA TRP A 18 9.08 -10.42 -45.18
C TRP A 18 8.94 -11.28 -43.93
N CYS A 19 8.60 -10.68 -42.79
CA CYS A 19 8.42 -11.40 -41.53
C CYS A 19 7.19 -12.32 -41.51
N ASN A 20 6.16 -12.03 -42.32
CA ASN A 20 4.89 -12.77 -42.36
C ASN A 20 4.82 -13.79 -43.50
N ASN A 21 5.42 -13.49 -44.64
CA ASN A 21 5.45 -14.32 -45.85
C ASN A 21 6.73 -14.01 -46.66
N GLU A 22 7.81 -14.68 -46.30
CA GLU A 22 9.14 -14.50 -46.89
C GLU A 22 9.16 -14.75 -48.41
N GLU A 23 8.49 -15.81 -48.89
CA GLU A 23 8.46 -16.18 -50.32
C GLU A 23 7.82 -15.08 -51.17
N TYR A 24 6.69 -14.54 -50.71
CA TYR A 24 6.02 -13.46 -51.42
C TYR A 24 6.80 -12.15 -51.33
N ALA A 25 7.42 -11.86 -50.19
CA ALA A 25 8.29 -10.69 -50.05
C ALA A 25 9.53 -10.79 -50.96
N PHE A 26 10.15 -11.97 -51.06
CA PHE A 26 11.27 -12.23 -51.95
C PHE A 26 10.89 -12.00 -53.41
N THR A 27 9.73 -12.50 -53.85
CA THR A 27 9.24 -12.29 -55.21
C THR A 27 9.00 -10.80 -55.51
N LYS A 28 8.51 -10.05 -54.52
CA LYS A 28 8.13 -8.64 -54.70
C LYS A 28 9.28 -7.64 -54.56
N TYR A 29 10.19 -7.88 -53.62
CA TYR A 29 11.22 -6.93 -53.21
C TYR A 29 12.65 -7.48 -53.38
N GLY A 30 12.81 -8.75 -53.76
CA GLY A 30 14.09 -9.45 -53.74
C GLY A 30 14.55 -9.79 -52.32
N ASN A 31 15.74 -10.38 -52.21
CA ASN A 31 16.32 -10.77 -50.91
C ASN A 31 16.53 -9.54 -50.01
N ILE A 32 16.11 -9.63 -48.74
CA ILE A 32 16.22 -8.55 -47.75
C ILE A 32 17.65 -8.04 -47.54
N SER A 33 18.66 -8.91 -47.69
CA SER A 33 20.08 -8.52 -47.53
C SER A 33 20.58 -7.60 -48.65
N GLN A 34 19.83 -7.47 -49.75
CA GLN A 34 20.19 -6.68 -50.92
C GLN A 34 19.39 -5.39 -51.03
N TRP A 35 18.48 -5.10 -50.11
CA TRP A 35 17.67 -3.87 -50.16
C TRP A 35 18.54 -2.63 -49.95
N ASP A 36 18.35 -1.62 -50.79
CA ASP A 36 19.06 -0.34 -50.69
C ASP A 36 18.33 0.60 -49.72
N THR A 37 18.76 0.63 -48.46
CA THR A 37 18.16 1.46 -47.40
C THR A 37 18.71 2.89 -47.32
N SER A 38 19.56 3.33 -48.26
CA SER A 38 20.30 4.60 -48.23
C SER A 38 19.45 5.88 -48.21
N LYS A 39 18.14 5.77 -48.46
CA LYS A 39 17.17 6.88 -48.40
C LYS A 39 16.40 6.96 -47.08
N VAL A 40 16.50 5.94 -46.22
CA VAL A 40 15.72 5.85 -44.99
C VAL A 40 16.47 6.54 -43.84
N THR A 41 15.78 7.43 -43.14
CA THR A 41 16.33 8.17 -41.98
C THR A 41 15.74 7.74 -40.64
N ASP A 42 14.67 6.95 -40.64
CA ASP A 42 13.97 6.44 -39.46
C ASP A 42 13.76 4.93 -39.65
N MET A 43 14.34 4.14 -38.74
CA MET A 43 14.23 2.68 -38.67
C MET A 43 13.57 2.21 -37.37
N ASN A 44 12.78 3.08 -36.72
CA ASN A 44 12.13 2.69 -35.49
C ASN A 44 11.06 1.60 -35.74
N TYR A 45 10.94 0.68 -34.78
CA TYR A 45 10.00 -0.45 -34.79
C TYR A 45 10.05 -1.40 -36.01
N MET A 46 11.11 -1.41 -36.84
CA MET A 46 11.14 -2.22 -38.07
C MET A 46 10.95 -3.72 -37.81
N PHE A 47 11.64 -4.27 -36.81
CA PHE A 47 11.62 -5.69 -36.46
C PHE A 47 10.99 -5.93 -35.07
N TYR A 48 10.11 -5.04 -34.63
CA TYR A 48 9.47 -5.13 -33.32
C TYR A 48 8.68 -6.45 -33.17
N GLY A 49 9.06 -7.26 -32.18
CA GLY A 49 8.43 -8.55 -31.89
C GLY A 49 8.58 -9.59 -33.00
N SER A 50 9.43 -9.35 -34.01
CA SER A 50 9.58 -10.23 -35.15
C SER A 50 10.32 -11.53 -34.78
N LYS A 51 10.07 -12.59 -35.55
CA LYS A 51 10.89 -13.81 -35.52
C LYS A 51 12.13 -13.72 -36.43
N PHE A 52 12.31 -12.58 -37.11
CA PHE A 52 13.37 -12.38 -38.08
C PHE A 52 14.75 -12.57 -37.45
N ASN A 53 15.62 -13.29 -38.15
CA ASN A 53 17.02 -13.51 -37.78
C ASN A 53 17.90 -13.69 -39.04
N GLY A 54 17.49 -13.09 -40.16
CA GLY A 54 18.24 -13.14 -41.42
C GLY A 54 19.33 -12.06 -41.48
N ASP A 55 20.12 -12.09 -42.56
CA ASP A 55 21.21 -11.14 -42.78
C ASP A 55 20.69 -9.77 -43.28
N ILE A 56 21.11 -8.72 -42.58
CA ILE A 56 20.88 -7.30 -42.90
C ILE A 56 22.18 -6.48 -42.72
N SER A 57 23.33 -7.14 -42.71
CA SER A 57 24.63 -6.50 -42.49
C SER A 57 24.95 -5.45 -43.57
N ASN A 58 24.46 -5.63 -44.80
CA ASN A 58 24.67 -4.73 -45.94
C ASN A 58 23.71 -3.53 -46.01
N TRP A 59 22.81 -3.36 -45.03
CA TRP A 59 21.92 -2.20 -45.01
C TRP A 59 22.70 -0.91 -44.78
N ASP A 60 22.49 0.08 -45.65
CA ASP A 60 23.00 1.43 -45.46
C ASP A 60 22.22 2.14 -44.34
N THR A 61 22.94 2.51 -43.28
CA THR A 61 22.43 3.16 -42.07
C THR A 61 22.96 4.59 -41.89
N CYS A 62 23.79 5.12 -42.82
CA CYS A 62 24.53 6.38 -42.66
C CYS A 62 23.65 7.65 -42.55
N LYS A 63 22.35 7.55 -42.83
CA LYS A 63 21.36 8.63 -42.69
C LYS A 63 20.34 8.38 -41.58
N VAL A 64 20.41 7.24 -40.90
CA VAL A 64 19.45 6.87 -39.86
C VAL A 64 19.69 7.71 -38.61
N THR A 65 18.60 8.26 -38.09
CA THR A 65 18.60 9.14 -36.90
C THR A 65 17.79 8.57 -35.74
N ASP A 66 16.83 7.67 -36.01
CA ASP A 66 15.97 7.02 -35.02
C ASP A 66 15.98 5.49 -35.23
N MET A 67 16.46 4.75 -34.23
CA MET A 67 16.48 3.27 -34.18
C MET A 67 15.61 2.72 -33.03
N ARG A 68 14.72 3.55 -32.47
CA ARG A 68 13.92 3.19 -31.31
C ARG A 68 13.13 1.90 -31.54
N SER A 69 13.23 0.99 -30.58
CA SER A 69 12.51 -0.29 -30.55
C SER A 69 12.71 -1.15 -31.81
N MET A 70 13.73 -0.90 -32.63
CA MET A 70 13.92 -1.58 -33.91
C MET A 70 13.91 -3.11 -33.76
N PHE A 71 14.59 -3.64 -32.73
CA PHE A 71 14.66 -5.08 -32.43
C PHE A 71 14.03 -5.43 -31.07
N SER A 72 13.16 -4.58 -30.53
CA SER A 72 12.51 -4.85 -29.25
C SER A 72 11.66 -6.12 -29.35
N LYS A 73 11.80 -7.04 -28.40
CA LYS A 73 11.18 -8.38 -28.36
C LYS A 73 11.49 -9.26 -29.58
N SER A 74 12.44 -8.88 -30.42
CA SER A 74 12.82 -9.64 -31.61
C SER A 74 13.65 -10.88 -31.26
N LYS A 75 13.68 -11.85 -32.18
CA LYS A 75 14.61 -12.98 -32.17
C LYS A 75 15.96 -12.65 -32.83
N PHE A 76 16.08 -11.48 -33.43
CA PHE A 76 17.26 -11.06 -34.17
C PHE A 76 18.54 -11.11 -33.31
N ASN A 77 19.57 -11.73 -33.89
CA ASN A 77 20.93 -11.84 -33.36
C ASN A 77 21.97 -11.89 -34.52
N GLY A 78 21.63 -11.31 -35.67
CA GLY A 78 22.54 -11.20 -36.81
C GLY A 78 23.63 -10.15 -36.59
N ASP A 79 24.66 -10.19 -37.43
CA ASP A 79 25.75 -9.23 -37.39
C ASP A 79 25.31 -7.87 -37.94
N ILE A 80 25.52 -6.83 -37.13
CA ILE A 80 25.26 -5.41 -37.43
C ILE A 80 26.43 -4.54 -36.97
N SER A 81 27.61 -5.14 -36.75
CA SER A 81 28.81 -4.43 -36.32
C SER A 81 29.20 -3.33 -37.31
N ASN A 82 29.07 -3.60 -38.60
CA ASN A 82 29.43 -2.69 -39.70
C ASN A 82 28.46 -1.53 -39.95
N TRP A 83 27.39 -1.40 -39.17
CA TRP A 83 26.42 -0.31 -39.36
C TRP A 83 27.00 1.06 -38.96
N ASP A 84 26.75 2.07 -39.79
CA ASP A 84 27.09 3.45 -39.49
C ASP A 84 26.00 4.06 -38.59
N THR A 85 26.40 4.34 -37.35
CA THR A 85 25.52 4.87 -36.30
C THR A 85 25.78 6.34 -35.99
N CYS A 86 26.69 7.02 -36.70
CA CYS A 86 27.17 8.35 -36.34
C CYS A 86 26.08 9.43 -36.33
N LYS A 87 24.94 9.23 -37.02
CA LYS A 87 23.79 10.17 -37.02
C LYS A 87 22.64 9.74 -36.11
N VAL A 88 22.73 8.59 -35.47
CA VAL A 88 21.67 8.08 -34.61
C VAL A 88 21.60 8.92 -33.34
N THR A 89 20.41 9.46 -33.07
CA THR A 89 20.15 10.28 -31.88
C THR A 89 19.27 9.56 -30.84
N ASP A 90 18.51 8.55 -31.26
CA ASP A 90 17.54 7.84 -30.44
C ASP A 90 17.70 6.32 -30.58
N MET A 91 18.16 5.68 -29.51
CA MET A 91 18.31 4.21 -29.40
C MET A 91 17.36 3.59 -28.37
N ARG A 92 16.28 4.31 -28.03
CA ARG A 92 15.34 3.89 -27.00
C ARG A 92 14.81 2.48 -27.25
N SER A 93 14.90 1.62 -26.25
CA SER A 93 14.37 0.25 -26.30
C SER A 93 14.86 -0.60 -27.48
N MET A 94 15.93 -0.22 -28.19
CA MET A 94 16.34 -0.86 -29.45
C MET A 94 16.45 -2.39 -29.32
N PHE A 95 17.03 -2.87 -28.21
CA PHE A 95 17.19 -4.30 -27.89
C PHE A 95 16.42 -4.73 -26.64
N SER A 96 15.37 -4.00 -26.26
CA SER A 96 14.53 -4.34 -25.10
C SER A 96 13.88 -5.71 -25.28
N LYS A 97 14.07 -6.63 -24.34
CA LYS A 97 13.60 -8.04 -24.40
C LYS A 97 14.08 -8.80 -25.64
N SER A 98 15.14 -8.34 -26.29
CA SER A 98 15.72 -9.00 -27.47
C SER A 98 16.55 -10.22 -27.09
N LYS A 99 16.86 -11.06 -28.09
CA LYS A 99 17.88 -12.11 -28.00
C LYS A 99 19.29 -11.64 -28.39
N PHE A 100 19.40 -10.42 -28.90
CA PHE A 100 20.64 -9.84 -29.39
C PHE A 100 21.76 -9.84 -28.34
N ASP A 101 22.92 -10.35 -28.74
CA ASP A 101 24.19 -10.40 -28.00
C ASP A 101 25.39 -10.24 -28.95
N GLY A 102 25.17 -9.62 -30.12
CA GLY A 102 26.19 -9.38 -31.14
C GLY A 102 27.13 -8.22 -30.78
N ASP A 103 28.24 -8.11 -31.51
CA ASP A 103 29.22 -7.05 -31.31
C ASP A 103 28.71 -5.71 -31.85
N ILE A 104 28.72 -4.70 -30.97
CA ILE A 104 28.36 -3.30 -31.25
C ILE A 104 29.38 -2.35 -30.63
N SER A 105 30.58 -2.85 -30.31
CA SER A 105 31.64 -2.10 -29.63
C SER A 105 32.22 -0.95 -30.47
N ILE A 106 32.09 -1.05 -31.79
CA ILE A 106 32.61 -0.06 -32.77
C ILE A 106 31.60 1.03 -33.16
N TRP A 107 30.37 0.95 -32.66
CA TRP A 107 29.34 1.93 -32.98
C TRP A 107 29.70 3.33 -32.47
N ASP A 108 29.48 4.33 -33.32
CA ASP A 108 29.59 5.74 -32.94
C ASP A 108 28.29 6.18 -32.27
N THR A 109 28.39 6.44 -30.96
CA THR A 109 27.26 6.82 -30.10
C THR A 109 27.29 8.30 -29.71
N SER A 110 28.23 9.08 -30.24
CA SER A 110 28.48 10.48 -29.85
C SER A 110 27.28 11.42 -30.03
N ASN A 111 26.37 11.12 -30.97
CA ASN A 111 25.15 11.88 -31.20
C ASN A 111 23.90 11.32 -30.49
N VAL A 112 24.01 10.17 -29.80
CA VAL A 112 22.89 9.54 -29.11
C VAL A 112 22.54 10.34 -27.86
N THR A 113 21.30 10.79 -27.78
CA THR A 113 20.79 11.57 -26.63
C THR A 113 19.89 10.74 -25.71
N ASN A 114 19.31 9.65 -26.22
CA ASN A 114 18.40 8.81 -25.44
C ASN A 114 18.71 7.30 -25.61
N MET A 115 19.06 6.65 -24.49
CA MET A 115 19.35 5.22 -24.39
C MET A 115 18.36 4.49 -23.46
N ASN A 116 17.20 5.11 -23.18
CA ASN A 116 16.26 4.53 -22.23
C ASN A 116 15.82 3.12 -22.65
N HIS A 117 15.71 2.21 -21.68
CA HIS A 117 15.32 0.82 -21.90
C HIS A 117 16.14 0.03 -22.95
N MET A 118 17.26 0.53 -23.47
CA MET A 118 17.95 -0.06 -24.64
C MET A 118 18.20 -1.56 -24.48
N PHE A 119 18.61 -2.01 -23.28
CA PHE A 119 18.84 -3.40 -22.93
C PHE A 119 17.90 -3.91 -21.81
N TYR A 120 16.70 -3.33 -21.70
CA TYR A 120 15.69 -3.74 -20.72
C TYR A 120 15.34 -5.23 -20.87
N ASN A 121 15.50 -6.03 -19.81
CA ASN A 121 15.31 -7.48 -19.85
C ASN A 121 16.10 -8.18 -20.99
N SER A 122 17.26 -7.66 -21.36
CA SER A 122 18.12 -8.24 -22.39
C SER A 122 19.08 -9.29 -21.84
N LYS A 123 19.56 -10.17 -22.71
CA LYS A 123 20.68 -11.07 -22.43
C LYS A 123 22.04 -10.43 -22.72
N PHE A 124 22.05 -9.30 -23.43
CA PHE A 124 23.24 -8.62 -23.91
C PHE A 124 24.29 -8.44 -22.80
N ASN A 125 25.52 -8.85 -23.09
CA ASN A 125 26.67 -8.66 -22.22
C ASN A 125 27.96 -8.36 -23.02
N GLY A 126 27.82 -7.80 -24.23
CA GLY A 126 28.94 -7.39 -25.08
C GLY A 126 29.69 -6.16 -24.55
N ASP A 127 30.86 -5.89 -25.14
CA ASP A 127 31.68 -4.72 -24.81
C ASP A 127 31.06 -3.43 -25.38
N ILE A 128 30.84 -2.47 -24.50
CA ILE A 128 30.35 -1.11 -24.81
C ILE A 128 31.19 -0.04 -24.09
N SER A 129 32.39 -0.41 -23.64
CA SER A 129 33.29 0.44 -22.86
C SER A 129 33.81 1.65 -23.64
N LYS A 130 33.82 1.57 -24.97
CA LYS A 130 34.31 2.61 -25.90
C LYS A 130 33.23 3.56 -26.41
N TRP A 131 31.97 3.35 -26.03
CA TRP A 131 30.89 4.23 -26.43
C TRP A 131 31.08 5.64 -25.89
N ASP A 132 30.79 6.62 -26.73
CA ASP A 132 30.75 8.03 -26.34
C ASP A 132 29.33 8.35 -25.85
N THR A 133 29.18 8.47 -24.53
CA THR A 133 27.89 8.79 -23.89
C THR A 133 27.75 10.27 -23.56
N SER A 134 28.67 11.13 -24.02
CA SER A 134 28.71 12.55 -23.63
C SER A 134 27.44 13.33 -24.00
N SER A 135 26.71 12.92 -25.04
CA SER A 135 25.43 13.54 -25.43
C SER A 135 24.20 12.94 -24.74
N VAL A 136 24.34 11.83 -24.01
CA VAL A 136 23.19 11.10 -23.45
C VAL A 136 22.59 11.85 -22.28
N THR A 137 21.28 12.08 -22.33
CA THR A 137 20.51 12.75 -21.26
C THR A 137 19.63 11.80 -20.46
N ASP A 138 19.25 10.65 -21.02
CA ASP A 138 18.32 9.68 -20.42
C ASP A 138 18.86 8.25 -20.57
N MET A 139 19.20 7.64 -19.42
CA MET A 139 19.64 6.25 -19.28
C MET A 139 18.64 5.41 -18.47
N SER A 140 17.42 5.90 -18.27
CA SER A 140 16.42 5.24 -17.44
C SER A 140 16.12 3.82 -17.95
N HIS A 141 16.05 2.88 -17.02
CA HIS A 141 15.81 1.45 -17.28
C HIS A 141 16.76 0.75 -18.26
N MET A 142 17.88 1.36 -18.66
CA MET A 142 18.74 0.84 -19.73
C MET A 142 19.16 -0.62 -19.51
N PHE A 143 19.50 -1.00 -18.26
CA PHE A 143 19.90 -2.35 -17.88
C PHE A 143 18.96 -3.02 -16.86
N TYR A 144 17.70 -2.60 -16.79
CA TYR A 144 16.72 -3.19 -15.88
C TYR A 144 16.57 -4.69 -16.17
N ASN A 145 16.72 -5.53 -15.14
CA ASN A 145 16.70 -7.00 -15.24
C ASN A 145 17.58 -7.55 -16.38
N SER A 146 18.71 -6.87 -16.65
CA SER A 146 19.69 -7.29 -17.65
C SER A 146 20.74 -8.23 -17.06
N LYS A 147 21.37 -9.02 -17.93
CA LYS A 147 22.56 -9.80 -17.59
C LYS A 147 23.86 -8.99 -17.63
N PHE A 148 23.81 -7.77 -18.16
CA PHE A 148 24.96 -6.92 -18.39
C PHE A 148 25.78 -6.69 -17.11
N ASN A 149 27.10 -6.91 -17.21
CA ASN A 149 28.09 -6.66 -16.18
C ASN A 149 29.44 -6.22 -16.78
N GLY A 150 29.41 -5.58 -17.96
CA GLY A 150 30.59 -5.07 -18.64
C GLY A 150 31.13 -3.78 -18.00
N ASP A 151 32.35 -3.38 -18.40
CA ASP A 151 32.97 -2.14 -17.93
C ASP A 151 32.32 -0.91 -18.61
N ILE A 152 31.81 0.00 -17.77
CA ILE A 152 31.23 1.29 -18.16
C ILE A 152 31.82 2.43 -17.31
N SER A 153 32.97 2.19 -16.67
CA SER A 153 33.62 3.15 -15.77
C SER A 153 34.09 4.43 -16.45
N LYS A 154 34.28 4.39 -17.78
CA LYS A 154 34.76 5.49 -18.63
C LYS A 154 33.65 6.30 -19.30
N TRP A 155 32.39 5.91 -19.13
CA TRP A 155 31.27 6.64 -19.72
C TRP A 155 31.19 8.06 -19.16
N ASP A 156 31.01 9.04 -20.07
CA ASP A 156 30.69 10.41 -19.68
C ASP A 156 29.20 10.50 -19.35
N THR A 157 28.90 10.78 -18.09
CA THR A 157 27.53 10.91 -17.56
C THR A 157 27.16 12.36 -17.24
N SER A 158 28.02 13.33 -17.62
CA SER A 158 27.89 14.75 -17.24
C SER A 158 26.64 15.45 -17.78
N ASN A 159 25.99 14.88 -18.81
CA ASN A 159 24.73 15.36 -19.37
C ASN A 159 23.50 14.56 -18.95
N VAL A 160 23.67 13.45 -18.22
CA VAL A 160 22.57 12.58 -17.81
C VAL A 160 21.72 13.27 -16.73
N THR A 161 20.41 13.25 -16.94
CA THR A 161 19.42 13.85 -16.02
C THR A 161 18.52 12.81 -15.37
N ASP A 162 18.32 11.66 -16.01
CA ASP A 162 17.52 10.53 -15.52
C ASP A 162 18.30 9.20 -15.60
N MET A 163 18.49 8.57 -14.44
CA MET A 163 19.09 7.23 -14.29
C MET A 163 18.13 6.25 -13.59
N SER A 164 16.84 6.59 -13.52
CA SER A 164 15.87 5.81 -12.78
C SER A 164 15.82 4.37 -13.29
N TRP A 165 15.83 3.43 -12.34
CA TRP A 165 15.71 1.99 -12.58
C TRP A 165 16.81 1.37 -13.46
N MET A 166 17.90 2.09 -13.75
CA MET A 166 18.92 1.66 -14.72
C MET A 166 19.49 0.27 -14.40
N PHE A 167 19.81 -0.02 -13.14
CA PHE A 167 20.36 -1.31 -12.70
C PHE A 167 19.42 -2.10 -11.77
N SER A 168 18.12 -1.77 -11.76
CA SER A 168 17.15 -2.52 -10.96
C SER A 168 17.10 -3.97 -11.43
N LYS A 169 17.22 -4.94 -10.52
CA LYS A 169 17.27 -6.40 -10.80
C LYS A 169 18.43 -6.82 -11.71
N SER A 170 19.40 -5.95 -11.93
CA SER A 170 20.55 -6.23 -12.78
C SER A 170 21.59 -7.08 -12.04
N LYS A 171 22.44 -7.78 -12.80
CA LYS A 171 23.66 -8.42 -12.28
C LYS A 171 24.84 -7.46 -12.10
N PHE A 172 24.69 -6.23 -12.55
CA PHE A 172 25.76 -5.23 -12.57
C PHE A 172 26.35 -4.96 -11.18
N ASP A 173 27.67 -5.06 -11.07
CA ASP A 173 28.48 -4.75 -9.89
C ASP A 173 29.83 -4.09 -10.27
N GLY A 174 29.86 -3.42 -11.42
CA GLY A 174 31.05 -2.72 -11.94
C GLY A 174 31.35 -1.39 -11.24
N ASP A 175 32.56 -0.87 -11.43
CA ASP A 175 32.96 0.43 -10.88
C ASP A 175 32.33 1.59 -11.66
N ILE A 176 31.61 2.44 -10.93
CA ILE A 176 30.95 3.67 -11.42
C ILE A 176 31.25 4.86 -10.48
N SER A 177 32.32 4.74 -9.68
CA SER A 177 32.72 5.76 -8.70
C SER A 177 33.12 7.10 -9.31
N LYS A 178 33.50 7.09 -10.60
CA LYS A 178 33.95 8.27 -11.37
C LYS A 178 32.86 8.93 -12.20
N TRP A 179 31.63 8.41 -12.18
CA TRP A 179 30.53 9.02 -12.92
C TRP A 179 30.21 10.42 -12.40
N ASN A 180 29.91 11.33 -13.32
CA ASN A 180 29.49 12.69 -13.00
C ASN A 180 27.97 12.76 -12.91
N THR A 181 27.45 12.80 -11.68
CA THR A 181 26.00 12.83 -11.42
C THR A 181 25.45 14.24 -11.17
N SER A 182 26.23 15.30 -11.39
CA SER A 182 25.89 16.69 -11.04
C SER A 182 24.67 17.29 -11.78
N LYS A 183 24.14 16.61 -12.81
CA LYS A 183 22.90 16.98 -13.50
C LYS A 183 21.74 16.01 -13.25
N VAL A 184 21.98 14.90 -12.56
CA VAL A 184 20.97 13.88 -12.31
C VAL A 184 19.94 14.42 -11.34
N THR A 185 18.66 14.31 -11.72
CA THR A 185 17.52 14.73 -10.89
C THR A 185 16.69 13.55 -10.42
N ASN A 186 16.77 12.41 -11.12
CA ASN A 186 15.97 11.22 -10.87
C ASN A 186 16.87 9.98 -10.70
N MET A 187 16.94 9.45 -9.47
CA MET A 187 17.68 8.23 -9.10
C MET A 187 16.75 7.12 -8.60
N ILE A 188 15.44 7.22 -8.88
CA ILE A 188 14.44 6.26 -8.40
C ILE A 188 14.88 4.83 -8.75
N GLY A 189 14.95 3.95 -7.76
CA GLY A 189 15.14 2.51 -7.97
C GLY A 189 16.40 2.09 -8.73
N ILE A 190 17.42 2.95 -8.88
CA ILE A 190 18.60 2.64 -9.70
C ILE A 190 19.27 1.31 -9.30
N PHE A 191 19.29 0.96 -8.01
CA PHE A 191 19.83 -0.31 -7.49
C PHE A 191 18.79 -1.18 -6.77
N LYS A 192 17.49 -1.04 -7.10
CA LYS A 192 16.44 -1.89 -6.51
C LYS A 192 16.70 -3.36 -6.83
N ASP A 193 16.64 -4.22 -5.82
CA ASP A 193 16.82 -5.68 -5.94
C ASP A 193 18.13 -6.01 -6.70
N SER A 194 19.18 -5.21 -6.43
CA SER A 194 20.50 -5.35 -7.04
C SER A 194 21.52 -5.90 -6.05
N LYS A 195 22.51 -6.61 -6.58
CA LYS A 195 23.68 -7.06 -5.81
C LYS A 195 24.76 -5.98 -5.67
N PHE A 196 24.62 -4.86 -6.38
CA PHE A 196 25.57 -3.76 -6.40
C PHE A 196 25.97 -3.32 -4.99
N ASN A 197 27.28 -3.26 -4.72
CA ASN A 197 27.82 -2.79 -3.45
C ASN A 197 29.19 -2.09 -3.62
N ARG A 198 29.36 -1.32 -4.71
CA ARG A 198 30.58 -0.56 -4.99
C ARG A 198 30.50 0.86 -4.44
N ASP A 199 31.65 1.53 -4.40
CA ASP A 199 31.77 2.90 -3.90
C ASP A 199 31.07 3.89 -4.84
N ILE A 200 30.14 4.65 -4.26
CA ILE A 200 29.41 5.77 -4.87
C ILE A 200 29.41 7.00 -3.96
N SER A 201 30.33 7.05 -2.99
CA SER A 201 30.43 8.11 -2.00
C SER A 201 30.76 9.48 -2.61
N LYS A 202 31.35 9.51 -3.81
CA LYS A 202 31.76 10.72 -4.54
C LYS A 202 30.70 11.24 -5.52
N TRP A 203 29.56 10.58 -5.63
CA TRP A 203 28.47 11.08 -6.48
C TRP A 203 27.96 12.42 -5.96
N ASP A 204 27.81 13.37 -6.88
CA ASP A 204 27.13 14.64 -6.63
C ASP A 204 25.62 14.41 -6.69
N THR A 205 24.96 14.47 -5.55
CA THR A 205 23.51 14.31 -5.42
C THR A 205 22.76 15.64 -5.25
N SER A 206 23.46 16.77 -5.35
CA SER A 206 22.92 18.11 -5.01
C SER A 206 21.68 18.49 -5.82
N LYS A 207 21.47 17.94 -7.02
CA LYS A 207 20.27 18.18 -7.84
C LYS A 207 19.22 17.08 -7.80
N VAL A 208 19.46 15.99 -7.07
CA VAL A 208 18.58 14.83 -7.02
C VAL A 208 17.31 15.20 -6.26
N LYS A 209 16.15 15.00 -6.90
CA LYS A 209 14.83 15.26 -6.30
C LYS A 209 14.14 13.98 -5.84
N TYR A 210 14.41 12.85 -6.49
CA TYR A 210 13.72 11.59 -6.28
C TYR A 210 14.70 10.45 -6.04
N MET A 211 14.63 9.85 -4.84
CA MET A 211 15.44 8.70 -4.42
C MET A 211 14.56 7.51 -3.96
N SER A 212 13.27 7.51 -4.30
CA SER A 212 12.39 6.42 -3.90
C SER A 212 12.90 5.08 -4.44
N ASP A 213 12.76 4.03 -3.64
CA ASP A 213 13.17 2.66 -3.96
C ASP A 213 14.67 2.46 -4.29
N MET A 214 15.54 3.47 -4.17
CA MET A 214 16.91 3.44 -4.70
C MET A 214 17.69 2.18 -4.31
N PHE A 215 17.55 1.73 -3.05
CA PHE A 215 18.18 0.54 -2.48
C PHE A 215 17.17 -0.47 -1.91
N TYR A 216 15.92 -0.46 -2.39
CA TYR A 216 14.91 -1.41 -1.96
C TYR A 216 15.37 -2.85 -2.27
N GLU A 217 15.34 -3.75 -1.29
CA GLU A 217 15.84 -5.14 -1.39
C GLU A 217 17.31 -5.24 -1.88
N SER A 218 18.11 -4.17 -1.73
CA SER A 218 19.51 -4.13 -2.18
C SER A 218 20.48 -4.69 -1.14
N ASN A 219 21.61 -5.20 -1.62
CA ASN A 219 22.76 -5.56 -0.78
C ASN A 219 23.65 -4.36 -0.39
N PHE A 220 23.38 -3.17 -0.94
CA PHE A 220 24.21 -1.99 -0.73
C PHE A 220 24.35 -1.62 0.75
N ASN A 221 25.59 -1.39 1.18
CA ASN A 221 25.95 -0.92 2.51
C ASN A 221 27.20 0.00 2.48
N GLY A 222 27.41 0.71 1.37
CA GLY A 222 28.52 1.65 1.21
C GLY A 222 28.30 2.98 1.94
N ASP A 223 29.35 3.78 2.06
CA ASP A 223 29.27 5.12 2.65
C ASP A 223 28.57 6.11 1.70
N ILE A 224 27.50 6.73 2.19
CA ILE A 224 26.72 7.79 1.53
C ILE A 224 26.48 8.97 2.47
N SER A 225 27.27 9.08 3.54
CA SER A 225 27.12 10.11 4.57
C SER A 225 27.36 11.54 4.07
N LYS A 226 28.10 11.68 2.96
CA LYS A 226 28.47 12.97 2.34
C LYS A 226 27.54 13.41 1.22
N TRP A 227 26.51 12.63 0.90
CA TRP A 227 25.55 13.02 -0.13
C TRP A 227 24.78 14.26 0.30
N ASP A 228 24.61 15.19 -0.64
CA ASP A 228 23.73 16.34 -0.49
C ASP A 228 22.30 15.90 -0.81
N THR A 229 21.44 15.85 0.22
CA THR A 229 20.03 15.48 0.09
C THR A 229 19.10 16.69 0.17
N SER A 230 19.63 17.92 0.18
CA SER A 230 18.86 19.15 0.41
C SER A 230 17.74 19.36 -0.62
N ASN A 231 17.86 18.84 -1.84
CA ASN A 231 16.83 18.94 -2.88
C ASN A 231 15.89 17.72 -2.96
N VAL A 232 16.11 16.69 -2.13
CA VAL A 232 15.32 15.46 -2.19
C VAL A 232 13.93 15.69 -1.58
N THR A 233 12.91 15.33 -2.34
CA THR A 233 11.50 15.48 -1.92
C THR A 233 10.81 14.15 -1.62
N ASN A 234 11.35 13.04 -2.16
CA ASN A 234 10.78 11.71 -2.02
C ASN A 234 11.87 10.66 -1.71
N MET A 235 11.77 10.03 -0.53
CA MET A 235 12.63 8.95 -0.05
C MET A 235 11.83 7.66 0.21
N SER A 236 10.63 7.52 -0.35
CA SER A 236 9.76 6.37 -0.08
C SER A 236 10.46 5.06 -0.44
N TYR A 237 10.42 4.09 0.47
CA TYR A 237 10.97 2.75 0.29
C TYR A 237 12.48 2.67 0.00
N MET A 238 13.23 3.77 0.13
CA MET A 238 14.64 3.85 -0.28
C MET A 238 15.50 2.72 0.28
N PHE A 239 15.32 2.35 1.55
CA PHE A 239 16.07 1.28 2.24
C PHE A 239 15.19 0.12 2.72
N SER A 240 13.98 -0.02 2.17
CA SER A 240 13.09 -1.10 2.59
C SER A 240 13.69 -2.47 2.22
N LYS A 241 13.73 -3.40 3.19
CA LYS A 241 14.37 -4.71 3.10
C LYS A 241 15.86 -4.66 2.69
N SER A 242 16.50 -3.50 2.80
CA SER A 242 17.92 -3.32 2.48
C SER A 242 18.82 -3.84 3.60
N LYS A 243 20.08 -4.15 3.25
CA LYS A 243 21.15 -4.41 4.24
C LYS A 243 21.78 -3.14 4.81
N PHE A 244 21.45 -1.97 4.26
CA PHE A 244 22.04 -0.69 4.62
C PHE A 244 21.90 -0.38 6.12
N ASN A 245 23.03 -0.02 6.75
CA ASN A 245 23.11 0.45 8.13
C ASN A 245 24.19 1.55 8.31
N GLY A 246 24.50 2.31 7.26
CA GLY A 246 25.49 3.38 7.28
C GLY A 246 24.99 4.66 7.97
N ASP A 247 25.92 5.59 8.25
CA ASP A 247 25.59 6.89 8.83
C ASP A 247 24.92 7.81 7.81
N ILE A 248 23.72 8.29 8.15
CA ILE A 248 22.92 9.26 7.39
C ILE A 248 22.41 10.40 8.30
N SER A 249 23.04 10.57 9.47
CA SER A 249 22.63 11.54 10.49
C SER A 249 22.76 12.99 10.04
N LYS A 250 23.62 13.25 9.04
CA LYS A 250 23.91 14.58 8.49
C LYS A 250 23.10 14.94 7.24
N TRP A 251 22.25 14.04 6.76
CA TRP A 251 21.40 14.33 5.62
C TRP A 251 20.43 15.47 5.92
N ASP A 252 20.31 16.40 4.97
CA ASP A 252 19.28 17.43 4.99
C ASP A 252 17.97 16.84 4.48
N THR A 253 16.99 16.71 5.36
CA THR A 253 15.65 16.20 5.05
C THR A 253 14.58 17.30 4.99
N SER A 254 14.97 18.58 5.07
CA SER A 254 14.05 19.72 5.20
C SER A 254 13.10 19.90 4.02
N ASN A 255 13.40 19.31 2.87
CA ASN A 255 12.55 19.30 1.67
C ASN A 255 11.78 17.99 1.45
N VAL A 256 12.00 16.96 2.28
CA VAL A 256 11.36 15.66 2.14
C VAL A 256 9.88 15.76 2.52
N THR A 257 9.02 15.29 1.62
CA THR A 257 7.57 15.26 1.82
C THR A 257 7.02 13.84 1.98
N ASN A 258 7.77 12.83 1.54
CA ASN A 258 7.35 11.43 1.56
C ASN A 258 8.47 10.52 2.07
N MET A 259 8.23 9.87 3.22
CA MET A 259 9.10 8.87 3.85
C MET A 259 8.42 7.49 3.95
N ASN A 260 7.36 7.27 3.16
CA ASN A 260 6.60 6.02 3.18
C ASN A 260 7.52 4.80 3.06
N GLY A 261 7.51 3.92 4.05
CA GLY A 261 8.23 2.66 4.04
C GLY A 261 9.75 2.76 3.96
N MET A 262 10.37 3.92 4.22
CA MET A 262 11.81 4.14 3.99
C MET A 262 12.70 3.05 4.62
N PHE A 263 12.38 2.59 5.83
CA PHE A 263 13.12 1.55 6.56
C PHE A 263 12.27 0.31 6.87
N SER A 264 11.21 0.06 6.10
CA SER A 264 10.36 -1.13 6.27
C SER A 264 11.19 -2.40 6.11
N LYS A 265 11.11 -3.34 7.06
CA LYS A 265 11.88 -4.61 7.10
C LYS A 265 13.40 -4.41 7.01
N SER A 266 13.90 -3.21 7.31
CA SER A 266 15.31 -2.88 7.28
C SER A 266 16.00 -3.26 8.58
N LYS A 267 17.31 -3.50 8.50
CA LYS A 267 18.20 -3.57 9.66
C LYS A 267 18.69 -2.18 10.10
N PHE A 268 18.19 -1.09 9.54
CA PHE A 268 18.65 0.23 9.94
C PHE A 268 18.40 0.53 11.43
N ASP A 269 19.43 0.94 12.18
CA ASP A 269 19.38 1.37 13.58
C ASP A 269 20.18 2.65 13.87
N GLY A 270 20.60 3.38 12.83
CA GLY A 270 21.41 4.60 12.95
C GLY A 270 20.66 5.82 13.52
N ASP A 271 21.42 6.86 13.88
CA ASP A 271 20.88 8.11 14.41
C ASP A 271 20.24 8.98 13.31
N ILE A 272 18.96 9.29 13.50
CA ILE A 272 18.16 10.18 12.65
C ILE A 272 17.42 11.24 13.49
N SER A 273 17.88 11.47 14.72
CA SER A 273 17.24 12.37 15.68
C SER A 273 17.26 13.85 15.26
N LYS A 274 18.19 14.23 14.38
CA LYS A 274 18.39 15.60 13.89
C LYS A 274 17.70 15.89 12.55
N TRP A 275 17.04 14.91 11.96
CA TRP A 275 16.32 15.10 10.71
C TRP A 275 15.19 16.12 10.87
N ASP A 276 15.09 17.03 9.89
CA ASP A 276 13.95 17.93 9.77
C ASP A 276 12.81 17.20 9.04
N THR A 277 11.72 16.92 9.77
CA THR A 277 10.52 16.27 9.24
C THR A 277 9.36 17.25 9.00
N SER A 278 9.58 18.56 9.11
CA SER A 278 8.54 19.59 9.11
C SER A 278 7.73 19.71 7.81
N LYS A 279 8.19 19.11 6.71
CA LYS A 279 7.47 19.03 5.43
C LYS A 279 6.91 17.64 5.11
N VAL A 280 7.19 16.64 5.95
CA VAL A 280 6.76 15.26 5.71
C VAL A 280 5.25 15.15 5.86
N LYS A 281 4.59 14.60 4.84
CA LYS A 281 3.15 14.34 4.80
C LYS A 281 2.82 12.87 5.03
N CYS A 282 3.69 11.97 4.61
CA CYS A 282 3.46 10.53 4.67
C CYS A 282 4.63 9.81 5.35
N MET A 283 4.33 9.12 6.46
CA MET A 283 5.25 8.26 7.21
C MET A 283 4.72 6.82 7.31
N SER A 284 3.74 6.45 6.49
CA SER A 284 3.18 5.10 6.51
C SER A 284 4.28 4.05 6.33
N HIS A 285 4.18 2.92 7.02
CA HIS A 285 5.12 1.81 6.97
C HIS A 285 6.60 2.13 7.30
N MET A 286 6.97 3.36 7.71
CA MET A 286 8.37 3.82 7.76
C MET A 286 9.30 2.85 8.51
N PHE A 287 8.85 2.28 9.63
CA PHE A 287 9.57 1.31 10.46
C PHE A 287 8.81 -0.02 10.62
N CYS A 288 7.94 -0.36 9.68
CA CYS A 288 7.18 -1.61 9.66
C CYS A 288 8.15 -2.81 9.64
N TYR A 289 8.04 -3.77 10.55
CA TYR A 289 8.96 -4.89 10.76
C TYR A 289 10.45 -4.48 10.94
N SER A 290 10.71 -3.25 11.39
CA SER A 290 12.07 -2.76 11.63
C SER A 290 12.54 -3.06 13.06
N ARG A 291 13.87 -3.19 13.22
CA ARG A 291 14.51 -3.22 14.55
C ARG A 291 14.80 -1.83 15.13
N PHE A 292 14.50 -0.77 14.37
CA PHE A 292 14.76 0.61 14.77
C PHE A 292 14.12 0.93 16.13
N ASN A 293 14.91 1.49 17.04
CA ASN A 293 14.49 1.96 18.36
C ASN A 293 15.23 3.25 18.77
N GLY A 294 15.59 4.08 17.78
CA GLY A 294 16.31 5.33 17.99
C GLY A 294 15.44 6.48 18.52
N VAL A 295 16.07 7.59 18.87
CA VAL A 295 15.40 8.77 19.42
C VAL A 295 14.81 9.63 18.30
N ILE A 296 13.48 9.77 18.29
CA ILE A 296 12.72 10.57 17.30
C ILE A 296 11.70 11.52 17.95
N SER A 297 11.84 11.78 19.25
CA SER A 297 10.92 12.61 20.03
C SER A 297 10.89 14.09 19.61
N LYS A 298 11.94 14.56 18.91
CA LYS A 298 12.07 15.94 18.43
C LYS A 298 11.55 16.16 17.01
N TRP A 299 11.09 15.12 16.34
CA TRP A 299 10.55 15.26 14.99
C TRP A 299 9.31 16.14 14.96
N ASN A 300 9.23 17.01 13.96
CA ASN A 300 8.04 17.79 13.69
C ASN A 300 7.09 16.97 12.81
N THR A 301 6.00 16.50 13.39
CA THR A 301 4.97 15.70 12.69
C THR A 301 3.74 16.50 12.29
N SER A 302 3.74 17.83 12.47
CA SER A 302 2.56 18.70 12.27
C SER A 302 1.92 18.60 10.88
N LYS A 303 2.66 18.21 9.83
CA LYS A 303 2.13 18.07 8.47
C LYS A 303 1.81 16.63 8.06
N VAL A 304 2.07 15.66 8.93
CA VAL A 304 1.84 14.24 8.63
C VAL A 304 0.35 13.98 8.63
N THR A 305 -0.15 13.42 7.52
CA THR A 305 -1.55 13.01 7.38
C THR A 305 -1.72 11.49 7.45
N ASN A 306 -0.68 10.72 7.14
CA ASN A 306 -0.73 9.26 7.13
C ASN A 306 0.43 8.65 7.96
N MET A 307 0.06 7.92 9.02
CA MET A 307 0.95 7.14 9.90
C MET A 307 0.61 5.64 9.88
N SER A 308 -0.17 5.17 8.90
CA SER A 308 -0.60 3.76 8.85
C SER A 308 0.60 2.82 8.86
N ASP A 309 0.52 1.75 9.64
CA ASP A 309 1.55 0.70 9.74
C ASP A 309 2.96 1.17 10.16
N MET A 310 3.15 2.44 10.58
CA MET A 310 4.47 3.04 10.79
C MET A 310 5.38 2.19 11.69
N PHE A 311 4.83 1.59 12.74
CA PHE A 311 5.53 0.71 13.69
C PHE A 311 4.94 -0.70 13.77
N SER A 312 4.22 -1.14 12.74
CA SER A 312 3.65 -2.50 12.68
C SER A 312 4.77 -3.55 12.77
N ASN A 313 4.68 -4.48 13.72
CA ASN A 313 5.69 -5.48 14.10
C ASN A 313 7.08 -4.91 14.36
N SER A 314 7.17 -3.65 14.79
CA SER A 314 8.43 -2.99 15.13
C SER A 314 8.87 -3.31 16.56
N GLN A 315 10.17 -3.18 16.84
CA GLN A 315 10.72 -3.18 18.20
C GLN A 315 10.62 -1.81 18.89
N PHE A 316 10.19 -0.77 18.17
CA PHE A 316 10.16 0.60 18.65
C PHE A 316 9.30 0.76 19.92
N ASN A 317 9.90 1.38 20.95
CA ASN A 317 9.24 1.77 22.20
C ASN A 317 9.76 3.13 22.72
N GLY A 318 10.23 3.99 21.83
CA GLY A 318 10.74 5.32 22.16
C GLY A 318 9.64 6.34 22.48
N ASP A 319 10.03 7.47 23.05
CA ASP A 319 9.12 8.58 23.36
C ASP A 319 8.64 9.30 22.10
N ILE A 320 7.33 9.35 21.92
CA ILE A 320 6.61 10.06 20.85
C ILE A 320 5.44 10.90 21.42
N SER A 321 5.46 11.16 22.72
CA SER A 321 4.38 11.86 23.44
C SER A 321 4.18 13.31 22.98
N LYS A 322 5.23 13.93 22.41
CA LYS A 322 5.24 15.33 21.95
C LYS A 322 4.93 15.49 20.47
N TRP A 323 4.65 14.41 19.75
CA TRP A 323 4.29 14.50 18.34
C TRP A 323 2.96 15.25 18.17
N ASP A 324 2.94 16.15 17.18
CA ASP A 324 1.72 16.80 16.73
C ASP A 324 1.02 15.87 15.73
N THR A 325 -0.09 15.29 16.14
CA THR A 325 -0.93 14.41 15.31
C THR A 325 -2.17 15.10 14.76
N SER A 326 -2.28 16.43 14.91
CA SER A 326 -3.51 17.17 14.60
C SER A 326 -3.97 17.06 13.14
N ASN A 327 -3.06 16.81 12.20
CA ASN A 327 -3.38 16.62 10.78
C ASN A 327 -3.47 15.15 10.35
N VAL A 328 -3.25 14.20 11.26
CA VAL A 328 -3.28 12.76 10.93
C VAL A 328 -4.73 12.33 10.70
N THR A 329 -4.99 11.73 9.54
CA THR A 329 -6.29 11.16 9.18
C THR A 329 -6.29 9.64 9.23
N ASN A 330 -5.13 8.99 9.04
CA ASN A 330 -5.00 7.54 9.04
C ASN A 330 -3.93 7.04 10.02
N MET A 331 -4.35 6.23 11.00
CA MET A 331 -3.52 5.52 11.97
C MET A 331 -3.70 3.99 11.91
N SER A 332 -4.28 3.46 10.82
CA SER A 332 -4.56 2.03 10.71
C SER A 332 -3.29 1.21 10.88
N TRP A 333 -3.35 0.16 11.70
CA TRP A 333 -2.28 -0.80 11.95
C TRP A 333 -0.98 -0.20 12.50
N MET A 334 -0.96 1.06 12.95
CA MET A 334 0.26 1.78 13.33
C MET A 334 1.13 1.01 14.33
N PHE A 335 0.52 0.32 15.31
CA PHE A 335 1.20 -0.48 16.33
C PHE A 335 0.79 -1.96 16.31
N PHE A 336 0.30 -2.49 15.18
CA PHE A 336 -0.02 -3.92 15.01
C PHE A 336 1.16 -4.78 15.46
N GLY A 337 0.97 -5.72 16.39
CA GLY A 337 2.02 -6.62 16.87
C GLY A 337 3.25 -5.94 17.50
N SER A 338 3.17 -4.64 17.79
CA SER A 338 4.29 -3.86 18.33
C SER A 338 4.46 -4.07 19.84
N LYS A 339 5.69 -3.88 20.32
CA LYS A 339 6.02 -3.80 21.75
C LYS A 339 5.69 -2.44 22.38
N PHE A 340 5.28 -1.46 21.56
CA PHE A 340 5.03 -0.09 21.99
C PHE A 340 4.03 -0.01 23.16
N ASN A 341 4.41 0.72 24.21
CA ASN A 341 3.58 1.03 25.38
C ASN A 341 3.91 2.43 25.95
N GLY A 342 4.37 3.36 25.10
CA GLY A 342 4.70 4.73 25.49
C GLY A 342 3.46 5.61 25.69
N ASP A 343 3.65 6.78 26.33
CA ASP A 343 2.57 7.76 26.52
C ASP A 343 2.18 8.45 25.20
N ILE A 344 0.90 8.34 24.85
CA ILE A 344 0.27 8.99 23.70
C ILE A 344 -1.04 9.70 24.10
N SER A 345 -1.23 9.94 25.40
CA SER A 345 -2.47 10.51 25.96
C SER A 345 -2.76 11.93 25.47
N ARG A 346 -1.73 12.65 25.02
CA ARG A 346 -1.80 14.05 24.55
C ARG A 346 -1.98 14.20 23.04
N TRP A 347 -2.03 13.08 22.30
CA TRP A 347 -2.23 13.14 20.86
C TRP A 347 -3.59 13.75 20.50
N ASN A 348 -3.58 14.63 19.51
CA ASN A 348 -4.80 15.16 18.92
C ASN A 348 -5.28 14.22 17.81
N THR A 349 -6.35 13.49 18.06
CA THR A 349 -6.93 12.53 17.12
C THR A 349 -8.17 13.07 16.39
N ALA A 350 -8.50 14.36 16.53
CA ALA A 350 -9.78 14.91 16.06
C ALA A 350 -10.00 14.76 14.54
N ASN A 351 -8.92 14.69 13.75
CA ASN A 351 -8.99 14.51 12.30
C ASN A 351 -8.84 13.04 11.85
N VAL A 352 -8.61 12.11 12.78
CA VAL A 352 -8.45 10.70 12.46
C VAL A 352 -9.80 10.11 12.04
N THR A 353 -9.83 9.47 10.88
CA THR A 353 -11.02 8.78 10.35
C THR A 353 -10.86 7.26 10.37
N ASN A 354 -9.61 6.76 10.35
CA ASN A 354 -9.30 5.34 10.30
C ASN A 354 -8.32 4.92 11.41
N MET A 355 -8.79 4.07 12.33
CA MET A 355 -8.04 3.46 13.42
C MET A 355 -8.01 1.91 13.32
N LEU A 356 -8.33 1.36 12.13
CA LEU A 356 -8.36 -0.07 11.87
C LEU A 356 -7.13 -0.77 12.44
N GLY A 357 -7.31 -1.69 13.37
CA GLY A 357 -6.25 -2.56 13.88
C GLY A 357 -5.05 -1.85 14.54
N MET A 358 -5.21 -0.60 14.97
CA MET A 358 -4.09 0.23 15.48
C MET A 358 -3.27 -0.48 16.57
N PHE A 359 -3.90 -1.22 17.49
CA PHE A 359 -3.26 -1.95 18.59
C PHE A 359 -3.52 -3.47 18.54
N TYR A 360 -3.83 -4.01 17.36
CA TYR A 360 -4.04 -5.45 17.18
C TYR A 360 -2.81 -6.23 17.66
N SER A 361 -3.02 -7.22 18.53
CA SER A 361 -1.96 -8.03 19.17
C SER A 361 -0.84 -7.20 19.81
N GLY A 362 -1.12 -5.94 20.17
CA GLY A 362 -0.17 -5.02 20.78
C GLY A 362 -0.12 -5.16 22.31
N LYS A 363 0.99 -4.70 22.90
CA LYS A 363 1.18 -4.63 24.36
C LYS A 363 0.61 -3.36 25.01
N PHE A 364 0.15 -2.42 24.19
CA PHE A 364 -0.29 -1.10 24.64
C PHE A 364 -1.43 -1.18 25.66
N ASN A 365 -1.28 -0.47 26.78
CA ASN A 365 -2.29 -0.29 27.82
C ASN A 365 -2.24 1.12 28.45
N GLY A 366 -1.80 2.13 27.68
CA GLY A 366 -1.71 3.52 28.14
C GLY A 366 -3.05 4.24 28.16
N ASP A 367 -3.10 5.42 28.80
CA ASP A 367 -4.31 6.24 28.85
C ASP A 367 -4.58 6.93 27.49
N ILE A 368 -5.79 6.73 26.96
CA ILE A 368 -6.31 7.33 25.72
C ILE A 368 -7.73 7.90 25.91
N ASN A 369 -8.16 8.13 27.16
CA ASN A 369 -9.52 8.61 27.45
C ASN A 369 -9.79 10.02 26.89
N LYS A 370 -8.74 10.82 26.67
CA LYS A 370 -8.84 12.21 26.19
C LYS A 370 -8.87 12.32 24.66
N TRP A 371 -8.72 11.22 23.94
CA TRP A 371 -8.74 11.22 22.50
C TRP A 371 -10.10 11.65 21.97
N ASN A 372 -10.10 12.57 21.01
CA ASN A 372 -11.29 12.91 20.25
C ASN A 372 -11.41 11.97 19.05
N ILE A 373 -12.35 11.03 19.12
CA ILE A 373 -12.59 10.03 18.05
C ILE A 373 -13.85 10.34 17.22
N PHE A 374 -14.42 11.55 17.33
CA PHE A 374 -15.68 11.90 16.67
C PHE A 374 -15.69 11.65 15.16
N ASN A 375 -14.55 11.83 14.49
CA ASN A 375 -14.43 11.63 13.03
C ASN A 375 -14.07 10.19 12.63
N VAL A 376 -13.83 9.29 13.58
CA VAL A 376 -13.47 7.90 13.31
C VAL A 376 -14.68 7.14 12.76
N THR A 377 -14.57 6.64 11.54
CA THR A 377 -15.60 5.82 10.89
C THR A 377 -15.26 4.33 10.94
N ASN A 378 -13.97 3.99 10.91
CA ASN A 378 -13.50 2.62 11.00
C ASN A 378 -12.53 2.45 12.18
N MET A 379 -12.95 1.67 13.18
CA MET A 379 -12.13 1.25 14.31
C MET A 379 -12.08 -0.27 14.45
N SER A 380 -12.46 -1.01 13.40
CA SER A 380 -12.46 -2.47 13.42
C SER A 380 -11.09 -3.04 13.79
N HIS A 381 -11.08 -4.18 14.48
CA HIS A 381 -9.86 -4.85 14.97
C HIS A 381 -8.96 -4.03 15.92
N MET A 382 -9.31 -2.80 16.33
CA MET A 382 -8.40 -1.88 17.03
C MET A 382 -7.71 -2.50 18.24
N PHE A 383 -8.42 -3.32 19.02
CA PHE A 383 -7.90 -4.02 20.22
C PHE A 383 -7.99 -5.55 20.12
N TYR A 384 -8.00 -6.12 18.92
CA TYR A 384 -8.02 -7.57 18.71
C TYR A 384 -6.79 -8.22 19.35
N CYS A 385 -6.96 -9.27 20.17
CA CYS A 385 -5.89 -9.91 20.96
C CYS A 385 -5.02 -8.91 21.77
N SER A 386 -5.56 -7.76 22.15
CA SER A 386 -4.83 -6.72 22.86
C SER A 386 -4.85 -6.94 24.38
N ARG A 387 -3.86 -6.36 25.07
CA ARG A 387 -3.82 -6.23 26.55
C ARG A 387 -4.50 -4.96 27.05
N PHE A 388 -5.07 -4.16 26.16
CA PHE A 388 -5.69 -2.89 26.53
C PHE A 388 -6.93 -3.10 27.41
N ASN A 389 -6.97 -2.41 28.54
CA ASN A 389 -8.09 -2.37 29.49
C ASN A 389 -8.28 -0.97 30.11
N GLY A 390 -7.89 0.08 29.37
CA GLY A 390 -8.02 1.48 29.80
C GLY A 390 -9.45 2.01 29.68
N ASP A 391 -9.72 3.16 30.31
CA ASP A 391 -11.02 3.84 30.22
C ASP A 391 -11.20 4.51 28.84
N ILE A 392 -12.29 4.17 28.16
CA ILE A 392 -12.73 4.73 26.88
C ILE A 392 -14.22 5.07 26.90
N SER A 393 -14.81 5.20 28.10
CA SER A 393 -16.24 5.46 28.31
C SER A 393 -16.70 6.81 27.77
N LYS A 394 -15.78 7.77 27.63
CA LYS A 394 -16.04 9.15 27.19
C LYS A 394 -15.93 9.35 25.68
N TRP A 395 -15.59 8.31 24.93
CA TRP A 395 -15.44 8.39 23.48
C TRP A 395 -16.79 8.63 22.80
N ASN A 396 -16.83 9.62 21.90
CA ASN A 396 -17.97 9.85 21.03
C ASN A 396 -17.84 9.00 19.75
N THR A 397 -18.58 7.90 19.69
CA THR A 397 -18.55 6.92 18.59
C THR A 397 -19.61 7.16 17.52
N SER A 398 -20.32 8.29 17.52
CA SER A 398 -21.53 8.46 16.71
C SER A 398 -21.33 8.36 15.18
N LYS A 399 -20.10 8.51 14.67
CA LYS A 399 -19.75 8.32 13.26
C LYS A 399 -19.16 6.95 12.92
N ALA A 400 -18.87 6.10 13.92
CA ALA A 400 -18.30 4.79 13.68
C ALA A 400 -19.32 3.91 12.95
N THR A 401 -18.93 3.38 11.78
CA THR A 401 -19.78 2.50 10.97
C THR A 401 -19.33 1.04 11.04
N ASN A 402 -18.04 0.79 11.34
CA ASN A 402 -17.48 -0.55 11.47
C ASN A 402 -16.77 -0.72 12.82
N MET A 403 -17.36 -1.57 13.67
CA MET A 403 -16.87 -1.99 14.99
C MET A 403 -16.57 -3.48 15.05
N SER A 404 -16.46 -4.14 13.90
CA SER A 404 -16.15 -5.57 13.86
C SER A 404 -14.82 -5.87 14.55
N TRP A 405 -14.77 -6.98 15.27
CA TRP A 405 -13.56 -7.51 15.90
C TRP A 405 -12.82 -6.61 16.91
N ILE A 406 -13.37 -5.46 17.35
CA ILE A 406 -12.64 -4.50 18.20
C ILE A 406 -12.02 -5.19 19.43
N PHE A 407 -12.78 -6.01 20.16
CA PHE A 407 -12.36 -6.65 21.40
C PHE A 407 -12.30 -8.18 21.29
N HIS A 408 -12.15 -8.71 20.08
CA HIS A 408 -12.01 -10.16 19.90
C HIS A 408 -10.76 -10.66 20.62
N LYS A 409 -10.89 -11.70 21.45
CA LYS A 409 -9.79 -12.23 22.29
C LYS A 409 -9.12 -11.18 23.17
N SER A 410 -9.83 -10.11 23.53
CA SER A 410 -9.32 -9.05 24.40
C SER A 410 -9.66 -9.32 25.87
N ILE A 411 -8.84 -8.79 26.78
CA ILE A 411 -9.12 -8.74 28.22
C ILE A 411 -9.99 -7.54 28.62
N PHE A 412 -10.33 -6.68 27.66
CA PHE A 412 -11.10 -5.46 27.91
C PHE A 412 -12.44 -5.76 28.58
N ASN A 413 -12.69 -5.10 29.71
CA ASN A 413 -13.94 -5.19 30.47
C ASN A 413 -14.35 -3.83 31.08
N GLY A 414 -14.01 -2.74 30.39
CA GLY A 414 -14.35 -1.37 30.77
C GLY A 414 -15.77 -0.97 30.37
N ASP A 415 -16.27 0.12 30.95
CA ASP A 415 -17.60 0.67 30.64
C ASP A 415 -17.63 1.33 29.25
N ILE A 416 -18.56 0.88 28.42
CA ILE A 416 -18.85 1.41 27.07
C ILE A 416 -20.37 1.58 26.85
N SER A 417 -21.14 1.60 27.94
CA SER A 417 -22.61 1.73 27.91
C SER A 417 -23.06 3.01 27.19
N LYS A 418 -22.26 4.08 27.26
CA LYS A 418 -22.54 5.40 26.68
C LYS A 418 -22.08 5.58 25.23
N TRP A 419 -21.53 4.54 24.60
CA TRP A 419 -21.17 4.61 23.20
C TRP A 419 -22.42 4.77 22.32
N ASP A 420 -22.37 5.74 21.41
CA ASP A 420 -23.39 5.89 20.37
C ASP A 420 -23.10 4.90 19.23
N THR A 421 -23.95 3.89 19.11
CA THR A 421 -23.86 2.86 18.07
C THR A 421 -24.83 3.07 16.92
N SER A 422 -25.56 4.20 16.88
CA SER A 422 -26.63 4.44 15.91
C SER A 422 -26.17 4.40 14.45
N SER A 423 -24.91 4.73 14.16
CA SER A 423 -24.33 4.65 12.80
C SER A 423 -23.67 3.30 12.47
N VAL A 424 -23.56 2.39 13.43
CA VAL A 424 -22.82 1.14 13.26
C VAL A 424 -23.60 0.18 12.37
N THR A 425 -22.92 -0.36 11.36
CA THR A 425 -23.49 -1.33 10.42
C THR A 425 -22.88 -2.73 10.57
N ASN A 426 -21.71 -2.84 11.18
CA ASN A 426 -21.01 -4.11 11.40
C ASN A 426 -20.41 -4.19 12.82
N MET A 427 -20.85 -5.20 13.58
CA MET A 427 -20.36 -5.59 14.92
C MET A 427 -19.90 -7.06 14.96
N SER A 428 -19.67 -7.68 13.80
CA SER A 428 -19.26 -9.08 13.72
C SER A 428 -18.02 -9.35 14.58
N TYR A 429 -18.06 -10.44 15.36
CA TYR A 429 -16.99 -10.89 16.26
C TYR A 429 -16.51 -9.87 17.31
N MET A 430 -17.20 -8.75 17.54
CA MET A 430 -16.74 -7.63 18.37
C MET A 430 -16.23 -8.08 19.76
N PHE A 431 -16.90 -9.03 20.40
CA PHE A 431 -16.56 -9.58 21.73
C PHE A 431 -16.28 -11.09 21.70
N SER A 432 -16.05 -11.69 20.53
CA SER A 432 -15.84 -13.14 20.48
C SER A 432 -14.56 -13.50 21.24
N GLN A 433 -14.64 -14.53 22.10
CA GLN A 433 -13.54 -14.95 22.98
C GLN A 433 -13.06 -13.84 23.94
N SER A 434 -13.90 -12.86 24.26
CA SER A 434 -13.60 -11.75 25.18
C SER A 434 -14.04 -12.02 26.62
N GLN A 435 -13.41 -11.33 27.57
CA GLN A 435 -13.82 -11.25 28.98
C GLN A 435 -14.89 -10.18 29.25
N PHE A 436 -15.33 -9.47 28.21
CA PHE A 436 -16.29 -8.39 28.34
C PHE A 436 -17.63 -8.88 28.90
N ASN A 437 -18.07 -8.26 30.00
CA ASN A 437 -19.37 -8.53 30.62
C ASN A 437 -19.95 -7.27 31.30
N ARG A 438 -19.99 -6.14 30.58
CA ARG A 438 -20.60 -4.88 31.05
C ARG A 438 -21.92 -4.61 30.34
N ASP A 439 -22.71 -3.72 30.93
CA ASP A 439 -24.00 -3.30 30.39
C ASP A 439 -23.83 -2.53 29.07
N ILE A 440 -24.57 -2.99 28.07
CA ILE A 440 -24.68 -2.43 26.71
C ILE A 440 -26.14 -2.49 26.22
N SER A 441 -27.09 -2.60 27.15
CA SER A 441 -28.51 -2.77 26.87
C SER A 441 -29.12 -1.59 26.11
N GLU A 442 -28.59 -0.38 26.33
CA GLU A 442 -29.08 0.87 25.71
C GLU A 442 -28.49 1.15 24.32
N TRP A 443 -27.67 0.26 23.77
CA TRP A 443 -27.11 0.45 22.42
C TRP A 443 -28.19 0.45 21.35
N ASN A 444 -28.11 1.42 20.43
CA ASN A 444 -28.95 1.44 19.24
C ASN A 444 -28.34 0.54 18.16
N THR A 445 -29.00 -0.57 17.87
CA THR A 445 -28.56 -1.55 16.88
C THR A 445 -29.38 -1.54 15.58
N SER A 446 -30.26 -0.56 15.39
CA SER A 446 -31.23 -0.56 14.28
C SER A 446 -30.57 -0.55 12.90
N ASN A 447 -29.35 -0.05 12.77
CA ASN A 447 -28.60 0.00 11.51
C ASN A 447 -27.61 -1.15 11.34
N VAL A 448 -27.47 -2.02 12.33
CA VAL A 448 -26.50 -3.11 12.31
C VAL A 448 -27.01 -4.22 11.39
N THR A 449 -26.25 -4.51 10.34
CA THR A 449 -26.57 -5.53 9.34
C THR A 449 -25.85 -6.85 9.56
N ASP A 450 -24.74 -6.81 10.31
CA ASP A 450 -23.90 -7.96 10.62
C ASP A 450 -23.46 -7.93 12.09
N MET A 451 -23.94 -8.91 12.86
CA MET A 451 -23.53 -9.21 14.24
C MET A 451 -22.98 -10.63 14.36
N SER A 452 -22.57 -11.23 13.24
CA SER A 452 -22.16 -12.62 13.21
C SER A 452 -21.04 -12.88 14.21
N LYS A 453 -21.28 -13.88 15.07
CA LYS A 453 -20.42 -14.36 16.14
C LYS A 453 -19.96 -13.29 17.13
N MET A 454 -20.67 -12.17 17.27
CA MET A 454 -20.32 -11.07 18.18
C MET A 454 -19.91 -11.55 19.58
N PHE A 455 -20.63 -12.52 20.15
CA PHE A 455 -20.40 -13.05 21.50
C PHE A 455 -19.94 -14.51 21.52
N SER A 456 -19.52 -15.07 20.38
CA SER A 456 -19.10 -16.47 20.30
C SER A 456 -17.94 -16.75 21.25
N ASN A 457 -18.15 -17.70 22.18
CA ASN A 457 -17.21 -18.07 23.24
C ASN A 457 -16.80 -16.90 24.15
N SER A 458 -17.67 -15.91 24.34
CA SER A 458 -17.45 -14.78 25.26
C SER A 458 -18.04 -15.06 26.66
N GLN A 459 -17.68 -14.23 27.64
CA GLN A 459 -18.26 -14.26 29.00
C GLN A 459 -19.54 -13.41 29.14
N PHE A 460 -20.05 -12.84 28.05
CA PHE A 460 -21.15 -11.90 28.09
C PHE A 460 -22.48 -12.57 28.48
N ASN A 461 -23.12 -12.05 29.52
CA ASN A 461 -24.45 -12.45 29.97
C ASN A 461 -25.42 -11.25 30.17
N GLY A 462 -25.13 -10.12 29.53
CA GLY A 462 -25.90 -8.89 29.66
C GLY A 462 -27.22 -8.87 28.87
N ASP A 463 -28.13 -7.99 29.31
CA ASP A 463 -29.43 -7.78 28.68
C ASP A 463 -29.29 -7.10 27.31
N ILE A 464 -29.90 -7.71 26.28
CA ILE A 464 -29.97 -7.17 24.91
C ILE A 464 -31.42 -7.03 24.43
N SER A 465 -32.39 -7.13 25.33
CA SER A 465 -33.82 -7.16 25.00
C SER A 465 -34.36 -5.84 24.43
N LYS A 466 -33.58 -4.75 24.49
CA LYS A 466 -33.89 -3.46 23.87
C LYS A 466 -33.30 -3.30 22.46
N TRP A 467 -32.44 -4.23 22.03
CA TRP A 467 -31.79 -4.16 20.72
C TRP A 467 -32.78 -4.42 19.59
N ASN A 468 -32.55 -3.74 18.47
CA ASN A 468 -33.27 -3.95 17.22
C ASN A 468 -32.45 -4.84 16.28
N PHE A 469 -33.05 -5.93 15.79
CA PHE A 469 -32.43 -6.92 14.92
C PHE A 469 -33.02 -6.96 13.50
N SER A 470 -33.92 -6.02 13.14
CA SER A 470 -34.65 -6.06 11.87
C SER A 470 -33.78 -5.90 10.63
N SER A 471 -32.61 -5.29 10.77
CA SER A 471 -31.66 -5.05 9.67
C SER A 471 -30.63 -6.16 9.47
N LEU A 472 -30.63 -7.20 10.30
CA LEU A 472 -29.70 -8.32 10.16
C LEU A 472 -29.90 -9.07 8.84
N LYS A 473 -28.78 -9.41 8.19
CA LYS A 473 -28.76 -10.19 6.94
C LYS A 473 -28.58 -11.69 7.15
N HIS A 474 -28.53 -12.13 8.41
CA HIS A 474 -28.30 -13.51 8.82
C HIS A 474 -29.19 -13.86 10.01
N ASN A 475 -29.14 -15.11 10.47
CA ASN A 475 -29.96 -15.55 11.59
C ASN A 475 -29.50 -14.86 12.89
N ILE A 476 -30.43 -14.45 13.75
CA ILE A 476 -30.11 -13.86 15.06
C ILE A 476 -29.29 -14.81 15.95
N ASN A 477 -29.46 -16.13 15.79
CA ASN A 477 -28.67 -17.12 16.51
C ASN A 477 -27.19 -17.13 16.12
N ASP A 478 -26.83 -16.52 14.97
CA ASP A 478 -25.44 -16.42 14.56
C ASP A 478 -24.65 -15.44 15.42
N ILE A 479 -25.29 -14.65 16.30
CA ILE A 479 -24.65 -13.70 17.23
C ILE A 479 -23.68 -14.39 18.20
N GLY A 480 -23.84 -15.70 18.43
CA GLY A 480 -22.91 -16.50 19.26
C GLY A 480 -23.35 -16.65 20.72
N ILE A 481 -24.58 -16.24 21.03
CA ILE A 481 -25.33 -16.60 22.23
C ILE A 481 -26.66 -17.22 21.79
N LYS A 482 -27.18 -18.18 22.55
CA LYS A 482 -28.45 -18.85 22.20
C LYS A 482 -29.61 -17.90 22.50
N ILE A 483 -30.33 -17.47 21.46
CA ILE A 483 -31.52 -16.63 21.61
C ILE A 483 -32.73 -17.47 21.20
N VAL A 484 -33.56 -17.85 22.17
CA VAL A 484 -34.76 -18.64 21.93
C VAL A 484 -35.94 -17.70 21.72
N LYS A 485 -36.48 -17.65 20.50
CA LYS A 485 -37.75 -16.97 20.23
C LYS A 485 -38.90 -17.84 20.78
N LYS A 486 -39.61 -17.37 21.81
CA LYS A 486 -40.87 -17.99 22.28
C LYS A 486 -42.03 -17.13 21.84
N CYS A 487 -42.98 -17.73 21.14
CA CYS A 487 -44.21 -17.08 20.72
C CYS A 487 -45.38 -17.63 21.53
N THR A 488 -46.31 -16.74 21.90
CA THR A 488 -47.60 -17.09 22.49
C THR A 488 -48.69 -16.38 21.69
N THR A 489 -49.85 -17.02 21.52
CA THR A 489 -50.96 -16.44 20.77
C THR A 489 -51.97 -15.87 21.75
N ILE A 490 -52.20 -14.56 21.67
CA ILE A 490 -53.18 -13.86 22.48
C ILE A 490 -54.38 -13.52 21.61
N LYS A 491 -55.59 -13.86 22.05
CA LYS A 491 -56.82 -13.51 21.34
C LYS A 491 -57.27 -12.11 21.71
N VAL A 492 -57.30 -11.23 20.72
CA VAL A 492 -57.92 -9.90 20.83
C VAL A 492 -59.03 -9.85 19.78
N ASP A 493 -60.29 -9.73 20.23
CA ASP A 493 -61.49 -9.65 19.36
C ASP A 493 -61.69 -10.79 18.38
N LYS A 494 -61.48 -12.01 18.86
CA LYS A 494 -61.55 -13.23 18.03
C LYS A 494 -60.53 -13.25 16.89
N LYS A 495 -59.52 -12.38 16.91
CA LYS A 495 -58.32 -12.48 16.08
C LYS A 495 -57.16 -12.98 16.93
N ASP A 496 -56.47 -13.99 16.41
CA ASP A 496 -55.25 -14.51 16.99
C ASP A 496 -54.11 -13.53 16.71
N ILE A 497 -53.54 -12.94 17.76
CA ILE A 497 -52.35 -12.10 17.68
C ILE A 497 -51.18 -12.92 18.23
N GLU A 498 -50.24 -13.28 17.38
CA GLU A 498 -49.01 -13.95 17.80
C GLU A 498 -48.06 -12.91 18.42
N CYS A 499 -47.76 -13.08 19.71
CA CYS A 499 -46.81 -12.29 20.46
C CYS A 499 -45.53 -13.09 20.68
N CYS A 500 -44.42 -12.66 20.08
CA CYS A 500 -43.13 -13.32 20.21
C CYS A 500 -42.15 -12.52 21.09
N VAL A 501 -41.44 -13.22 21.96
CA VAL A 501 -40.38 -12.68 22.82
C VAL A 501 -39.08 -13.41 22.52
N LEU A 502 -37.97 -12.67 22.44
CA LEU A 502 -36.63 -13.23 22.35
C LEU A 502 -36.13 -13.50 23.78
N LEU A 503 -35.77 -14.75 24.07
CA LEU A 503 -35.23 -15.17 25.37
C LEU A 503 -33.74 -15.46 25.24
N GLN A 504 -32.92 -14.87 26.10
CA GLN A 504 -31.63 -15.46 26.46
C GLN A 504 -31.87 -16.45 27.60
N PRO A 505 -31.40 -17.70 27.53
CA PRO A 505 -31.40 -18.61 28.68
C PRO A 505 -30.31 -18.15 29.65
N ILE A 506 -30.63 -17.19 30.51
CA ILE A 506 -29.88 -16.90 31.73
C ILE A 506 -30.60 -17.69 32.85
N GLU A 507 -29.86 -18.38 33.72
CA GLU A 507 -30.46 -18.92 34.95
C GLU A 507 -31.06 -17.75 35.74
N ASN A 508 -32.39 -17.79 35.90
CA ASN A 508 -33.29 -16.83 36.52
C ASN A 508 -34.14 -16.01 35.53
N GLU A 509 -35.44 -16.31 35.63
CA GLU A 509 -36.57 -15.95 34.77
C GLU A 509 -36.85 -14.45 34.73
N PHE A 510 -37.20 -13.90 33.53
CA PHE A 510 -38.16 -12.80 33.36
C PHE A 510 -38.74 -12.78 31.93
N ILE A 511 -40.02 -12.39 31.77
CA ILE A 511 -40.73 -12.24 30.48
C ILE A 511 -40.93 -10.74 30.20
N LYS A 512 -40.71 -10.31 28.94
CA LYS A 512 -40.79 -8.90 28.48
C LYS A 512 -41.94 -8.68 27.50
N CYS A 513 -42.72 -7.61 27.70
CA CYS A 513 -43.83 -7.22 26.82
C CYS A 513 -43.35 -6.33 25.65
N SER A 514 -43.66 -6.70 24.40
CA SER A 514 -43.19 -6.03 23.18
C SER A 514 -43.85 -4.68 22.87
N THR A 515 -44.83 -4.24 23.66
CA THR A 515 -45.53 -2.96 23.44
C THR A 515 -45.04 -1.84 24.36
N CYS A 516 -44.45 -2.16 25.54
CA CYS A 516 -44.03 -1.17 26.54
C CYS A 516 -42.64 -1.42 27.17
N ASN A 517 -41.95 -2.50 26.82
CA ASN A 517 -40.53 -2.74 27.09
C ASN A 517 -40.06 -2.84 28.57
N ASN A 518 -40.94 -3.12 29.54
CA ASN A 518 -40.59 -3.43 30.96
C ASN A 518 -40.70 -4.95 31.28
N CYS A 519 -39.92 -5.43 32.26
CA CYS A 519 -39.94 -6.81 32.78
C CYS A 519 -41.01 -7.00 33.88
N PHE A 520 -41.62 -8.19 33.95
CA PHE A 520 -42.53 -8.58 35.04
C PHE A 520 -42.01 -9.81 35.81
N ASP A 521 -42.06 -9.74 37.14
CA ASP A 521 -42.01 -10.88 38.08
C ASP A 521 -43.44 -11.41 38.29
N ILE A 522 -43.69 -12.70 38.08
CA ILE A 522 -45.00 -13.32 38.37
C ILE A 522 -44.88 -14.07 39.69
N SER A 523 -44.81 -13.32 40.79
CA SER A 523 -45.30 -13.76 42.09
C SER A 523 -46.61 -13.02 42.36
N ILE A 524 -47.72 -13.74 42.18
CA ILE A 524 -49.10 -13.23 42.22
C ILE A 524 -49.38 -12.58 43.58
N LYS A 525 -49.74 -11.28 43.60
CA LYS A 525 -50.52 -10.65 44.68
C LYS A 525 -51.87 -10.20 44.13
N GLU A 526 -52.94 -10.63 44.78
CA GLU A 526 -54.36 -10.46 44.39
C GLU A 526 -54.86 -9.00 44.36
N SER A 527 -54.05 -7.99 44.69
CA SER A 527 -54.53 -6.64 44.96
C SER A 527 -54.55 -5.65 43.78
N TRP A 528 -54.36 -6.08 42.52
CA TRP A 528 -54.23 -5.17 41.36
C TRP A 528 -55.33 -5.36 40.30
N ILE A 529 -56.60 -5.47 40.75
CA ILE A 529 -57.77 -5.25 39.89
C ILE A 529 -58.18 -3.77 40.01
N ASP A 530 -57.94 -2.98 38.97
CA ASP A 530 -58.56 -1.66 38.75
C ASP A 530 -59.42 -1.73 37.47
N ASN A 531 -60.66 -1.23 37.58
CA ASN A 531 -61.75 -1.30 36.61
C ASN A 531 -61.65 -0.32 35.41
N LYS A 532 -60.47 0.22 35.09
CA LYS A 532 -60.29 1.07 33.92
C LYS A 532 -59.41 0.37 32.89
N ASN A 533 -60.04 -0.18 31.85
CA ASN A 533 -59.44 -0.75 30.63
C ASN A 533 -58.38 0.18 29.99
N SER A 534 -57.22 0.21 30.60
CA SER A 534 -56.06 1.00 30.21
C SER A 534 -54.84 0.16 30.51
N CYS A 535 -53.89 0.15 29.57
CA CYS A 535 -52.56 -0.38 29.87
C CYS A 535 -51.94 0.55 30.92
N PRO A 536 -51.49 0.07 32.10
CA PRO A 536 -51.02 0.96 33.16
C PRO A 536 -49.80 1.81 32.79
N MET A 537 -49.18 1.60 31.62
CA MET A 537 -47.95 2.27 31.19
C MET A 537 -48.00 2.80 29.73
N CYS A 538 -49.16 2.88 29.08
CA CYS A 538 -49.30 3.54 27.77
C CYS A 538 -50.47 4.53 27.78
N THR A 539 -50.27 5.78 27.33
CA THR A 539 -51.33 6.78 27.14
C THR A 539 -52.22 6.50 25.90
N VAL A 540 -52.23 5.28 25.38
CA VAL A 540 -53.08 4.89 24.26
C VAL A 540 -54.29 4.13 24.80
N GLU A 541 -55.47 4.75 24.71
CA GLU A 541 -56.74 4.10 25.04
C GLU A 541 -57.01 2.95 24.08
N TRP A 542 -57.26 1.77 24.64
CA TRP A 542 -57.73 0.62 23.88
C TRP A 542 -59.19 0.89 23.52
N LYS A 543 -59.46 1.34 22.29
CA LYS A 543 -60.85 1.54 21.86
C LYS A 543 -61.55 0.20 21.71
N ASN A 544 -62.36 -0.09 22.73
CA ASN A 544 -63.52 -0.99 22.78
C ASN A 544 -63.37 -2.47 23.08
N ASN A 545 -62.24 -3.04 23.50
CA ASN A 545 -62.16 -4.50 23.55
C ASN A 545 -61.60 -5.12 24.84
N LYS A 546 -62.37 -6.06 25.40
CA LYS A 546 -62.10 -6.81 26.63
C LYS A 546 -61.04 -7.88 26.38
N VAL A 547 -60.01 -7.92 27.23
CA VAL A 547 -58.98 -8.97 27.23
C VAL A 547 -59.48 -10.13 28.08
N TYR A 548 -59.45 -11.35 27.53
CA TYR A 548 -59.79 -12.57 28.27
C TYR A 548 -58.53 -13.42 28.40
N LEU A 549 -58.13 -13.72 29.64
CA LEU A 549 -57.16 -14.76 29.92
C LEU A 549 -57.92 -16.09 29.98
N MET A 550 -57.60 -17.03 29.09
CA MET A 550 -58.00 -18.42 29.27
C MET A 550 -57.05 -19.05 30.30
N LYS A 551 -57.63 -19.76 31.27
CA LYS A 551 -56.92 -20.56 32.27
C LYS A 551 -56.07 -21.66 31.64
#